data_AF-A0A6A6HQZ4-F1
#
_entry.id   AF-A0A6A6HQZ4-F1
#
_cell.length_a   1.000
_cell.length_b   1.000
_cell.length_c   1.000
_cell.angle_alpha   90.00
_cell.angle_beta   90.00
_cell.angle_gamma   90.00
#
_symmetry.space_group_name_H-M   'P 1'
#
loop_
_entity.id
_entity.type
_entity.pdbx_description
1 polymer ?
#
loop_
_entity_poly.entity_id
_entity_poly.type
_entity_poly.pdbx_seq_one_letter_code
_entity_poly.pdbx_strand_id
1 'polypeptide(L)'
;MDVKVPTVRALDADVTEYVKFYGLSAHRSTFAVRLTFPDVPSDVYLAAVLLASPGKLYKIPVPAFVVRIRDRKVSTLDDLKQIACEIPDDMYFDMEVILWGNRLEKVTLKKNEEQFPTEVTRLRLDDRRVRRSDADAGF
;
A
#
# COMPACT_ATOMS: atom_id res chain seq x y z
N MET A 1 35.48 -11.36 15.46
CA MET A 1 35.05 -10.65 14.24
C MET A 1 33.73 -9.99 14.58
N ASP A 2 33.70 -8.66 14.67
CA ASP A 2 32.50 -7.91 15.04
C ASP A 2 31.77 -7.47 13.77
N VAL A 3 30.58 -8.04 13.54
CA VAL A 3 29.72 -7.67 12.41
C VAL A 3 28.63 -6.75 12.93
N LYS A 4 28.65 -5.49 12.48
CA LYS A 4 27.58 -4.54 12.77
C LYS A 4 26.43 -4.74 11.79
N VAL A 5 25.32 -5.24 12.30
CA VAL A 5 24.09 -5.42 11.53
C VAL A 5 23.14 -4.26 11.86
N PRO A 6 22.62 -3.52 10.87
CA PRO A 6 21.60 -2.52 11.12
C PRO A 6 20.33 -3.21 11.59
N THR A 7 19.87 -2.86 12.80
CA THR A 7 18.61 -3.36 13.36
C THR A 7 17.50 -2.34 13.16
N VAL A 8 16.30 -2.84 12.84
CA VAL A 8 15.07 -2.05 12.77
C VAL A 8 14.06 -2.61 13.76
N ARG A 9 13.21 -1.76 14.36
CA ARG A 9 12.20 -2.26 15.30
C ARG A 9 11.12 -2.97 14.49
N ALA A 10 10.74 -4.17 14.92
CA ALA A 10 9.69 -4.94 14.24
C ALA A 10 8.36 -4.16 14.11
N LEU A 11 8.04 -3.34 15.12
CA LEU A 11 6.84 -2.50 15.14
C LEU A 11 6.83 -1.40 14.06
N ASP A 12 8.00 -0.98 13.56
CA ASP A 12 8.07 0.07 12.53
C ASP A 12 7.60 -0.46 11.15
N ALA A 13 7.54 -1.79 11.01
CA ALA A 13 7.11 -2.51 9.81
C ALA A 13 5.68 -3.08 9.91
N ASP A 14 4.97 -2.81 11.01
CA ASP A 14 3.55 -3.14 11.15
C ASP A 14 2.68 -2.19 10.31
N VAL A 15 1.61 -2.75 9.75
CA VAL A 15 0.62 -1.95 9.02
C VAL A 15 -0.32 -1.31 10.02
N THR A 16 -0.25 0.02 10.12
CA THR A 16 -1.12 0.83 10.97
C THR A 16 -2.21 1.55 10.17
N GLU A 17 -2.04 1.66 8.86
CA GLU A 17 -2.93 2.39 7.97
C GLU A 17 -3.06 1.69 6.62
N TYR A 18 -4.29 1.63 6.11
CA TYR A 18 -4.62 1.25 4.74
C TYR A 18 -5.25 2.44 4.03
N VAL A 19 -4.82 2.68 2.79
CA VAL A 19 -5.43 3.64 1.88
C VAL A 19 -6.08 2.85 0.75
N LYS A 20 -7.40 2.90 0.67
CA LYS A 20 -8.14 2.38 -0.49
C LYS A 20 -8.40 3.53 -1.44
N PHE A 21 -8.21 3.33 -2.73
CA PHE A 21 -8.49 4.36 -3.74
C PHE A 21 -8.74 3.69 -5.10
N TYR A 22 -9.86 4.02 -5.76
CA TYR A 22 -10.19 3.57 -7.13
C TYR A 22 -10.15 2.04 -7.31
N GLY A 23 -10.44 1.32 -6.22
CA GLY A 23 -10.38 -0.14 -6.14
C GLY A 23 -9.01 -0.74 -5.88
N LEU A 24 -8.01 0.06 -5.56
CA LEU A 24 -6.69 -0.39 -5.10
C LEU A 24 -6.60 -0.27 -3.59
N SER A 25 -5.88 -1.19 -2.96
CA SER A 25 -5.55 -1.14 -1.53
C SER A 25 -4.04 -0.98 -1.36
N ALA A 26 -3.62 0.15 -0.80
CA ALA A 26 -2.24 0.45 -0.46
C ALA A 26 -2.02 0.45 1.06
N HIS A 27 -0.83 0.06 1.46
CA HIS A 27 -0.34 0.23 2.83
C HIS A 27 1.18 0.35 2.86
N ARG A 28 1.73 0.61 4.05
CA ARG A 28 3.18 0.61 4.24
C ARG A 28 3.75 -0.78 3.98
N SER A 29 4.86 -0.87 3.25
CA SER A 29 5.51 -2.17 3.01
C SER A 29 5.88 -2.88 4.32
N THR A 30 5.41 -4.13 4.45
CA THR A 30 5.61 -4.97 5.63
C THR A 30 7.04 -5.50 5.67
N PHE A 31 7.45 -6.01 6.83
CA PHE A 31 8.78 -6.59 7.00
C PHE A 31 9.07 -7.71 5.99
N ALA A 32 8.09 -8.59 5.74
CA ALA A 32 8.22 -9.68 4.76
C ALA A 32 8.49 -9.18 3.33
N VAL A 33 7.81 -8.10 2.91
CA VAL A 33 8.06 -7.48 1.60
C VAL A 33 9.48 -6.91 1.56
N ARG A 34 9.92 -6.21 2.61
CA ARG A 34 11.27 -5.62 2.67
C ARG A 34 12.39 -6.65 2.64
N LEU A 35 12.16 -7.87 3.14
CA LEU A 35 13.14 -8.96 3.01
C LEU A 35 13.31 -9.44 1.56
N THR A 36 12.29 -9.23 0.72
CA THR A 36 12.28 -9.65 -0.69
C THR A 36 12.83 -8.56 -1.61
N PHE A 37 12.84 -7.31 -1.15
CA PHE A 37 13.29 -6.14 -1.90
C PHE A 37 14.52 -5.52 -1.21
N PRO A 38 15.75 -5.71 -1.74
CA PRO A 38 16.95 -5.16 -1.12
C PRO A 38 16.91 -3.63 -1.04
N ASP A 39 16.34 -2.99 -2.07
CA ASP A 39 16.05 -1.55 -2.10
C ASP A 39 14.55 -1.34 -2.26
N VAL A 40 13.93 -0.70 -1.27
CA VAL A 40 12.49 -0.43 -1.28
C VAL A 40 12.22 0.87 -2.06
N PRO A 41 11.50 0.83 -3.19
CA PRO A 41 11.37 2.01 -4.05
C PRO A 41 10.50 3.13 -3.47
N SER A 42 9.50 2.76 -2.66
CA SER A 42 8.64 3.67 -1.89
C SER A 42 8.04 2.94 -0.69
N ASP A 43 7.53 3.69 0.29
CA ASP A 43 6.75 3.11 1.39
C ASP A 43 5.30 2.77 0.97
N VAL A 44 4.91 2.95 -0.30
CA VAL A 44 3.54 2.74 -0.77
C VAL A 44 3.41 1.43 -1.52
N TYR A 45 2.99 0.38 -0.82
CA TYR A 45 2.82 -0.97 -1.37
C TYR A 45 1.36 -1.24 -1.72
N LEU A 46 1.09 -1.54 -2.99
CA LEU A 46 -0.20 -2.04 -3.48
C LEU A 46 -0.32 -3.52 -3.18
N ALA A 47 -1.27 -3.85 -2.32
CA ALA A 47 -1.46 -5.20 -1.82
C ALA A 47 -2.63 -5.94 -2.48
N ALA A 48 -3.67 -5.22 -2.88
CA ALA A 48 -4.85 -5.82 -3.47
C ALA A 48 -5.52 -4.90 -4.49
N VAL A 49 -6.26 -5.52 -5.41
CA VAL A 49 -7.17 -4.86 -6.34
C VAL A 49 -8.55 -5.47 -6.21
N LEU A 50 -9.56 -4.62 -6.07
CA LEU A 50 -10.96 -5.00 -5.99
C LEU A 50 -11.49 -5.40 -7.37
N LEU A 51 -12.31 -6.45 -7.43
CA LEU A 51 -12.96 -6.87 -8.68
C LEU A 51 -13.96 -5.80 -9.14
N ALA A 52 -14.18 -5.72 -10.45
CA ALA A 52 -15.08 -4.74 -11.08
C ALA A 52 -14.75 -3.27 -10.77
N SER A 53 -13.52 -2.97 -10.36
CA SER A 53 -13.04 -1.61 -10.08
C SER A 53 -12.19 -1.03 -11.21
N PRO A 54 -11.96 0.30 -11.25
CA PRO A 54 -11.00 0.92 -12.16
C PRO A 54 -9.63 0.25 -12.09
N GLY A 55 -9.09 0.00 -10.90
CA GLY A 55 -7.81 -0.69 -10.75
C GLY A 55 -7.75 -2.02 -11.49
N LYS A 56 -8.85 -2.79 -11.50
CA LYS A 56 -8.92 -4.06 -12.24
C LYS A 56 -9.12 -3.84 -13.74
N LEU A 57 -9.98 -2.90 -14.12
CA LEU A 57 -10.30 -2.57 -15.52
C LEU A 57 -9.07 -2.11 -16.29
N TYR A 58 -8.28 -1.22 -15.69
CA TYR A 58 -7.03 -0.69 -16.24
C TYR A 58 -5.83 -1.60 -15.98
N LYS A 59 -6.05 -2.82 -15.45
CA LYS A 59 -5.03 -3.86 -15.24
C LYS A 59 -3.82 -3.37 -14.43
N ILE A 60 -4.08 -2.57 -13.39
CA ILE A 60 -3.01 -2.11 -12.49
C ILE A 60 -2.33 -3.34 -11.86
N PRO A 61 -1.00 -3.49 -11.98
CA PRO A 61 -0.30 -4.65 -11.47
C PRO A 61 -0.27 -4.61 -9.94
N VAL A 62 -0.59 -5.75 -9.35
CA VAL A 62 -0.55 -5.98 -7.91
C VAL A 62 0.03 -7.38 -7.69
N PRO A 63 0.99 -7.57 -6.77
CA PRO A 63 1.59 -6.56 -5.89
C PRO A 63 2.61 -5.66 -6.60
N ALA A 64 2.68 -4.39 -6.20
CA ALA A 64 3.65 -3.42 -6.73
C ALA A 64 3.86 -2.23 -5.77
N PHE A 65 4.92 -1.46 -5.99
CA PHE A 65 5.19 -0.20 -5.30
C PHE A 65 4.76 0.99 -6.13
N VAL A 66 4.00 1.93 -5.58
CA VAL A 66 3.71 3.20 -6.27
C VAL A 66 4.86 4.16 -6.06
N VAL A 67 5.48 4.64 -7.14
CA VAL A 67 6.64 5.56 -7.05
C VAL A 67 6.39 6.94 -7.63
N ARG A 68 5.43 7.06 -8.55
CA ARG A 68 5.04 8.35 -9.16
C ARG A 68 3.57 8.33 -9.50
N ILE A 69 2.88 9.45 -9.31
CA ILE A 69 1.54 9.69 -9.83
C ILE A 69 1.59 11.04 -10.55
N ARG A 70 1.21 11.05 -11.83
CA ARG A 70 1.44 12.17 -12.76
C ARG A 70 2.92 12.56 -12.69
N ASP A 71 3.23 13.84 -12.44
CA ASP A 71 4.60 14.33 -12.34
C ASP A 71 5.14 14.41 -10.91
N ARG A 72 4.44 13.81 -9.94
CA ARG A 72 4.80 13.88 -8.51
C ARG A 72 5.32 12.53 -8.01
N LYS A 73 6.48 12.56 -7.36
CA LYS A 73 7.04 11.39 -6.67
C LYS A 73 6.16 11.01 -5.49
N VAL A 74 5.95 9.71 -5.29
CA VAL A 74 5.21 9.13 -4.16
C VAL A 74 6.21 8.34 -3.32
N SER A 75 6.57 8.86 -2.15
CA SER A 75 7.50 8.19 -1.23
C SER A 75 6.77 7.61 -0.03
N THR A 76 5.66 8.22 0.39
CA THR A 76 4.90 7.88 1.59
C THR A 76 3.40 7.74 1.31
N LEU A 77 2.65 7.13 2.24
CA LEU A 77 1.18 7.10 2.16
C LEU A 77 0.57 8.51 2.25
N ASP A 78 1.22 9.46 2.92
CA ASP A 78 0.76 10.86 2.96
C ASP A 78 0.86 11.52 1.59
N ASP A 79 1.97 11.28 0.86
CA ASP A 79 2.11 11.75 -0.53
C ASP A 79 0.98 11.18 -1.41
N LEU A 80 0.70 9.88 -1.28
CA LEU A 80 -0.38 9.22 -2.01
C LEU A 80 -1.73 9.88 -1.72
N LYS A 81 -2.08 10.07 -0.44
CA LYS A 81 -3.34 10.67 -0.02
C LYS A 81 -3.49 12.08 -0.57
N GLN A 82 -2.45 12.90 -0.43
CA GLN A 82 -2.46 14.27 -0.93
C GLN A 82 -2.70 14.30 -2.44
N ILE A 83 -1.94 13.50 -3.21
CA ILE A 83 -2.06 13.48 -4.67
C ILE A 83 -3.43 12.94 -5.10
N ALA A 84 -3.94 11.89 -4.44
CA ALA A 84 -5.25 11.34 -4.73
C ALA A 84 -6.39 12.35 -4.51
N CYS A 85 -6.29 13.19 -3.48
CA CYS A 85 -7.25 14.27 -3.22
C CYS A 85 -7.20 15.39 -4.28
N GLU A 86 -6.03 15.70 -4.82
CA GLU A 86 -5.84 16.77 -5.81
C GLU A 86 -6.32 16.41 -7.22
N ILE A 87 -6.37 15.11 -7.56
CA ILE A 87 -6.84 14.67 -8.88
C ILE A 87 -8.36 14.91 -8.96
N PRO A 88 -8.87 15.64 -9.97
CA PRO A 88 -10.30 15.80 -10.19
C PRO A 88 -10.98 14.45 -10.45
N ASP A 89 -12.23 14.30 -9.98
CA ASP A 89 -12.99 13.09 -10.26
C ASP A 89 -13.21 12.88 -11.77
N ASP A 90 -13.40 11.63 -12.18
CA ASP A 90 -13.50 11.19 -13.58
C ASP A 90 -12.28 11.48 -14.48
N MET A 91 -11.17 11.96 -13.90
CA MET A 91 -9.96 12.26 -14.65
C MET A 91 -9.06 11.03 -14.82
N TYR A 92 -8.49 10.88 -16.02
CA TYR A 92 -7.40 9.94 -16.27
C TYR A 92 -6.08 10.50 -15.78
N PHE A 93 -5.27 9.65 -15.15
CA PHE A 93 -3.93 10.00 -14.71
C PHE A 93 -2.98 8.82 -14.87
N ASP A 94 -1.70 9.14 -15.06
CA ASP A 94 -0.66 8.13 -15.14
C ASP A 94 -0.06 7.87 -13.76
N MET A 95 0.32 6.62 -13.53
CA MET A 95 1.01 6.15 -12.35
C MET A 95 2.19 5.30 -12.78
N GLU A 96 3.32 5.47 -12.09
CA GLU A 96 4.46 4.57 -12.21
C GLU A 96 4.50 3.65 -11.01
N VAL A 97 4.64 2.37 -11.32
CA VAL A 97 4.72 1.30 -10.34
C VAL A 97 5.96 0.46 -10.58
N ILE A 98 6.55 -0.01 -9.50
CA ILE A 98 7.68 -0.94 -9.55
C ILE A 98 7.23 -2.30 -9.03
N LEU A 99 7.39 -3.32 -9.88
CA LEU A 99 7.08 -4.70 -9.55
C LEU A 99 8.31 -5.40 -8.96
N TRP A 100 8.11 -6.65 -8.55
CA TRP A 100 9.22 -7.54 -8.21
C TRP A 100 10.25 -7.62 -9.35
N GLY A 101 11.54 -7.65 -8.99
CA GLY A 101 12.64 -7.58 -9.95
C GLY A 101 12.97 -6.17 -10.46
N ASN A 102 12.49 -5.12 -9.77
CA ASN A 102 12.76 -3.71 -10.09
C ASN A 102 12.28 -3.28 -11.49
N ARG A 103 11.21 -3.93 -11.99
CA ARG A 103 10.62 -3.58 -13.29
C ARG A 103 9.69 -2.37 -13.12
N LEU A 104 10.04 -1.26 -13.75
CA LEU A 104 9.21 -0.07 -13.82
C LEU A 104 8.12 -0.25 -14.88
N GLU A 105 6.86 -0.07 -14.48
CA GLU A 105 5.71 -0.04 -15.37
C GLU A 105 4.97 1.28 -15.26
N LYS A 106 4.62 1.84 -16.43
CA LYS A 106 3.73 3.01 -16.54
C LYS A 106 2.33 2.50 -16.80
N VAL A 107 1.39 2.89 -15.97
CA VAL A 107 -0.01 2.51 -16.07
C VAL A 107 -0.91 3.75 -16.02
N THR A 108 -2.02 3.71 -16.72
CA THR A 108 -3.02 4.78 -16.69
C THR A 108 -4.23 4.31 -15.91
N LEU A 109 -4.79 5.16 -15.07
CA LEU A 109 -5.96 4.88 -14.25
C LEU A 109 -6.94 6.04 -14.36
N LYS A 110 -8.24 5.72 -14.38
CA LYS A 110 -9.30 6.73 -14.25
C LYS A 110 -9.72 6.84 -12.80
N LYS A 111 -9.70 8.05 -12.25
CA LYS A 111 -10.30 8.34 -10.94
C LYS A 111 -11.82 8.12 -11.02
N ASN A 112 -12.37 7.49 -9.99
CA ASN A 112 -13.81 7.27 -9.81
C ASN A 112 -14.10 7.30 -8.31
N GLU A 113 -14.18 8.52 -7.78
CA GLU A 113 -14.39 8.77 -6.35
C GLU A 113 -15.83 8.44 -5.94
N GLU A 114 -16.80 8.59 -6.83
CA GLU A 114 -18.22 8.30 -6.57
C GLU A 114 -18.46 6.83 -6.20
N GLN A 115 -17.89 5.88 -6.96
CA GLN A 115 -18.11 4.44 -6.75
C GLN A 115 -16.99 3.77 -5.97
N PHE A 116 -15.77 4.31 -6.06
CA PHE A 116 -14.57 3.74 -5.45
C PHE A 116 -13.79 4.84 -4.70
N PRO A 117 -14.38 5.37 -3.61
CA PRO A 117 -13.82 6.51 -2.88
C PRO A 117 -12.44 6.21 -2.31
N THR A 118 -11.70 7.29 -2.10
CA THR A 118 -10.44 7.30 -1.39
C THR A 118 -10.73 7.23 0.11
N GLU A 119 -10.45 6.09 0.72
CA GLU A 119 -10.72 5.82 2.14
C GLU A 119 -9.43 5.54 2.89
N VAL A 120 -9.28 6.17 4.05
CA VAL A 120 -8.16 5.92 4.96
C VAL A 120 -8.68 5.15 6.17
N THR A 121 -8.21 3.92 6.33
CA THR A 121 -8.53 3.08 7.49
C THR A 121 -7.30 2.95 8.38
N ARG A 122 -7.38 3.44 9.62
CA ARG A 122 -6.35 3.23 10.63
C ARG A 122 -6.68 2.02 11.49
N LEU A 123 -5.72 1.12 11.62
CA LEU A 123 -5.81 -0.02 12.52
C LEU A 123 -5.45 0.43 13.95
N ARG A 124 -6.37 0.23 14.89
CA ARG A 124 -6.05 0.32 16.32
C ARG A 124 -5.37 -0.98 16.74
N LEU A 125 -4.17 -0.87 17.31
CA LEU A 125 -3.39 -2.02 17.79
C LEU A 125 -4.01 -2.70 19.03
N ASP A 126 -4.95 -2.04 19.73
CA ASP A 126 -5.59 -2.55 20.94
C ASP A 126 -6.49 -3.79 20.70
N ASP A 127 -6.97 -4.00 19.47
CA ASP A 127 -7.88 -5.12 19.14
C ASP A 127 -7.19 -6.49 19.05
N ARG A 128 -5.85 -6.56 19.05
CA ARG A 128 -5.12 -7.84 18.97
C ARG A 128 -5.04 -8.60 20.30
N ARG A 129 -5.48 -8.03 21.42
CA ARG A 129 -5.48 -8.71 22.74
C ARG A 129 -6.73 -9.54 23.05
N VAL A 130 -7.81 -9.43 22.27
CA VAL A 130 -9.09 -10.10 22.59
C VAL A 130 -9.40 -11.24 21.62
N ARG A 131 -8.48 -12.21 21.44
CA ARG A 131 -8.78 -13.56 20.90
C ARG A 131 -7.77 -14.64 21.35
N ARG A 132 -7.24 -14.54 22.58
CA ARG A 132 -6.51 -15.64 23.24
C ARG A 132 -6.82 -15.64 24.74
N SER A 133 -8.07 -15.90 25.07
CA SER A 133 -8.50 -16.33 26.40
C SER A 133 -9.96 -16.75 26.25
N ASP A 134 -10.18 -18.00 25.86
CA ASP A 134 -11.43 -18.77 26.06
C ASP A 134 -11.30 -20.22 25.50
N ALA A 135 -10.08 -20.76 25.38
CA ALA A 135 -9.86 -22.14 24.92
C ALA A 135 -9.07 -23.02 25.92
N ASP A 136 -8.60 -22.49 27.05
CA ASP A 136 -7.79 -23.24 28.03
C ASP A 136 -8.39 -23.18 29.46
N ALA A 137 -9.71 -23.18 29.58
CA ALA A 137 -10.40 -23.37 30.86
C ALA A 137 -11.27 -24.63 30.79
N GLY A 138 -10.61 -25.78 30.78
CA GLY A 138 -11.27 -27.07 30.80
C GLY A 138 -10.26 -28.20 30.86
N PHE A 139 -9.68 -28.43 32.04
CA PHE A 139 -9.35 -29.74 32.62
C PHE A 139 -9.11 -29.56 34.12
#